data_AF-A0A7X7V8D0-F1
#
_entry.id   AF-A0A7X7V8D0-F1
#
_cell.length_a   1.000
_cell.length_b   1.000
_cell.length_c   1.000
_cell.angle_alpha   90.00
_cell.angle_beta   90.00
_cell.angle_gamma   90.00
#
_symmetry.space_group_name_H-M   'P 1'
#
loop_
_entity.id
_entity.type
_entity.pdbx_description
1 polymer ?
#
loop_
_entity_poly.entity_id
_entity_poly.type
_entity_poly.pdbx_seq_one_letter_code
_entity_poly.pdbx_strand_id
1 'polypeptide(L)'
;MTITRTTTAQQPSLEDLGTPLAEVTFCVVDLETTGSGPDATITEFGAVKVRGGEVLGEFGTLVNPQAHIPALIAMLTGITNQMVAQSPILREVLPGFLEFARDCVLVAHNARFDIGFLKRACEQHGQAWPAPAVIDTVAL
;
A
#
# COMPACT_ATOMS: atom_id res chain seq x y z
N MET A 1 17.00 4.92 60.31
CA MET A 1 17.14 3.77 59.40
C MET A 1 16.11 3.98 58.29
N THR A 2 16.51 4.68 57.23
CA THR A 2 15.61 5.09 56.15
C THR A 2 15.66 4.03 55.06
N ILE A 3 14.56 3.31 54.85
CA ILE A 3 14.46 2.30 53.81
C ILE A 3 14.24 3.03 52.48
N THR A 4 15.30 3.14 51.70
CA THR A 4 15.24 3.59 50.31
C THR A 4 14.44 2.57 49.51
N ARG A 5 13.23 2.94 49.05
CA ARG A 5 12.43 2.11 48.15
C ARG A 5 13.12 2.06 46.80
N THR A 6 13.75 0.93 46.49
CA THR A 6 14.28 0.61 45.16
C THR A 6 13.10 0.60 44.18
N THR A 7 13.15 1.47 43.17
CA THR A 7 12.22 1.45 42.04
C THR A 7 12.49 0.18 41.24
N THR A 8 11.70 -0.86 41.46
CA THR A 8 11.70 -2.04 40.59
C THR A 8 11.23 -1.60 39.21
N ALA A 9 12.09 -1.73 38.20
CA ALA A 9 11.67 -1.61 36.80
C ALA A 9 10.62 -2.69 36.55
N GLN A 10 9.37 -2.27 36.36
CA GLN A 10 8.26 -3.17 36.11
C GLN A 10 8.39 -3.68 34.67
N GLN A 11 8.44 -4.99 34.49
CA GLN A 11 8.49 -5.59 33.15
C GLN A 11 7.19 -5.23 32.42
N PRO A 12 7.26 -4.60 31.23
CA PRO A 12 6.06 -4.30 30.45
C PRO A 12 5.37 -5.61 30.07
N SER A 13 4.04 -5.61 30.18
CA SER A 13 3.18 -6.70 29.73
C SER A 13 2.93 -6.60 28.23
N LEU A 14 2.40 -7.66 27.61
CA LEU A 14 2.02 -7.62 26.20
C LEU A 14 0.92 -6.59 25.92
N GLU A 15 0.12 -6.26 26.93
CA GLU A 15 -0.94 -5.24 26.85
C GLU A 15 -0.36 -3.81 26.79
N ASP A 16 0.88 -3.63 27.29
CA ASP A 16 1.60 -2.35 27.25
C ASP A 16 2.32 -2.11 25.91
N LEU A 17 2.35 -3.11 25.01
CA LEU A 17 3.05 -3.04 23.71
C LEU A 17 2.19 -2.44 22.58
N GLY A 18 0.94 -2.07 22.86
CA GLY A 18 0.02 -1.45 21.90
C GLY A 18 -0.96 -2.45 21.28
N THR A 19 -1.44 -2.14 20.06
CA THR A 19 -2.45 -2.96 19.38
C THR A 19 -1.87 -4.33 19.00
N PRO A 20 -2.49 -5.45 19.40
CA PRO A 20 -2.07 -6.77 18.96
C PRO A 20 -2.12 -6.91 17.43
N LEU A 21 -1.11 -7.54 16.82
CA LEU A 21 -1.06 -7.72 15.35
C LEU A 21 -2.31 -8.40 14.79
N ALA A 22 -2.89 -9.35 15.54
CA ALA A 22 -4.12 -10.03 15.15
C ALA A 22 -5.32 -9.07 15.02
N GLU A 23 -5.28 -7.93 15.71
CA GLU A 23 -6.32 -6.89 15.67
C GLU A 23 -6.02 -5.78 14.66
N VAL A 24 -4.83 -5.75 14.06
CA VAL A 24 -4.47 -4.77 13.02
C VAL A 24 -5.07 -5.20 11.69
N THR A 25 -5.68 -4.25 10.97
CA THR A 25 -6.12 -4.45 9.60
C THR A 25 -5.00 -4.01 8.66
N PHE A 26 -4.50 -4.93 7.85
CA PHE A 26 -3.48 -4.67 6.84
C PHE A 26 -4.14 -4.57 5.47
N CYS A 27 -3.64 -3.67 4.64
CA CYS A 27 -3.89 -3.66 3.21
C CYS A 27 -2.57 -3.93 2.51
N VAL A 28 -2.39 -5.17 2.08
CA VAL A 28 -1.23 -5.58 1.27
C VAL A 28 -1.49 -5.09 -0.15
N VAL A 29 -0.60 -4.28 -0.70
CA VAL A 29 -0.74 -3.65 -2.01
C VAL A 29 0.49 -3.95 -2.88
N ASP A 30 0.23 -4.16 -4.16
CA ASP A 30 1.21 -4.30 -5.22
C ASP A 30 0.70 -3.52 -6.44
N LEU A 31 1.60 -2.77 -7.08
CA LEU A 31 1.29 -1.97 -8.26
C LEU A 31 2.17 -2.37 -9.44
N GLU A 32 1.52 -2.57 -10.58
CA GLU A 32 2.23 -2.58 -11.86
C GLU A 32 2.21 -1.19 -12.49
N THR A 33 3.28 -0.86 -13.21
CA THR A 33 3.50 0.50 -13.70
C THR A 33 4.09 0.50 -15.11
N THR A 34 4.05 1.65 -15.78
CA THR A 34 4.71 1.85 -17.08
C THR A 34 6.25 1.96 -16.99
N GLY A 35 6.84 1.74 -15.81
CA GLY A 35 8.28 1.86 -15.50
C GLY A 35 8.51 2.46 -14.11
N SER A 36 9.77 2.74 -13.74
CA SER A 36 10.12 3.27 -12.40
C SER A 36 10.48 4.76 -12.35
N GLY A 37 10.44 5.45 -13.49
CA GLY A 37 10.85 6.85 -13.63
C GLY A 37 9.80 7.86 -13.16
N PRO A 38 10.16 9.15 -13.11
CA PRO A 38 9.26 10.23 -12.66
C PRO A 38 8.04 10.45 -13.56
N ASP A 39 8.11 10.03 -14.82
CA ASP A 39 7.00 10.12 -15.79
C ASP A 39 6.19 8.82 -15.89
N ALA A 40 6.61 7.74 -15.22
CA ALA A 40 5.90 6.48 -15.25
C ALA A 40 4.58 6.59 -14.48
N THR A 41 3.58 5.76 -14.78
CA THR A 41 2.29 5.78 -14.08
C THR A 41 1.78 4.36 -13.84
N ILE A 42 0.73 4.22 -13.05
CA ILE A 42 0.15 2.94 -12.62
C ILE A 42 -0.64 2.33 -13.78
N THR A 43 -0.44 1.03 -14.01
CA THR A 43 -1.19 0.20 -14.98
C THR A 43 -2.07 -0.85 -14.32
N GLU A 44 -1.85 -1.16 -13.04
CA GLU A 44 -2.69 -2.08 -12.27
C GLU A 44 -2.63 -1.74 -10.77
N PHE A 45 -3.74 -2.01 -10.09
CA PHE A 45 -3.76 -2.17 -8.64
C PHE A 45 -4.08 -3.62 -8.31
N GLY A 46 -3.26 -4.24 -7.46
CA GLY A 46 -3.58 -5.45 -6.73
C GLY A 46 -3.51 -5.18 -5.23
N ALA A 47 -4.57 -5.49 -4.48
CA ALA A 47 -4.55 -5.36 -3.03
C ALA A 47 -5.46 -6.35 -2.31
N VAL A 48 -5.03 -6.76 -1.12
CA VAL A 48 -5.79 -7.65 -0.23
C VAL A 48 -5.85 -7.04 1.16
N LYS A 49 -7.06 -6.94 1.70
CA LYS A 49 -7.30 -6.50 3.09
C LYS A 49 -7.37 -7.72 3.99
N VAL A 50 -6.55 -7.75 5.05
CA VAL A 50 -6.41 -8.91 5.95
C VAL A 50 -6.45 -8.45 7.40
N ARG A 51 -7.08 -9.23 8.28
CA ARG A 51 -7.04 -9.02 9.74
C ARG A 51 -7.04 -10.37 10.44
N GLY A 52 -6.13 -10.57 11.40
CA GLY A 52 -6.07 -11.82 12.18
C GLY A 52 -5.82 -13.09 11.35
N GLY A 53 -5.24 -12.95 10.15
CA GLY A 53 -5.05 -14.06 9.20
C GLY A 53 -6.21 -14.30 8.23
N GLU A 54 -7.33 -13.58 8.39
CA GLU A 54 -8.51 -13.71 7.52
C GLU A 54 -8.55 -12.61 6.46
N VAL A 55 -8.88 -13.00 5.22
CA VAL A 55 -9.09 -12.05 4.11
C VAL A 55 -10.46 -11.38 4.28
N LEU A 56 -10.46 -10.05 4.40
CA LEU A 56 -11.66 -9.23 4.51
C LEU A 56 -12.18 -8.73 3.16
N GLY A 57 -11.31 -8.71 2.15
CA GLY A 57 -11.68 -8.30 0.79
C GLY A 57 -10.45 -8.10 -0.09
N GLU A 58 -10.72 -7.98 -1.39
CA GLU A 58 -9.73 -7.81 -2.43
C GLU A 58 -10.10 -6.59 -3.30
N PHE A 59 -9.09 -5.90 -3.80
CA PHE A 59 -9.22 -4.82 -4.76
C PHE A 59 -8.25 -5.10 -5.91
N GLY A 60 -8.79 -5.30 -7.11
CA GLY A 60 -8.02 -5.62 -8.29
C GLY A 60 -8.58 -4.92 -9.51
N THR A 61 -7.76 -4.15 -10.23
CA THR A 61 -8.15 -3.57 -11.53
C THR A 61 -6.95 -3.15 -12.35
N LEU A 62 -7.03 -3.41 -13.65
CA LEU A 62 -6.20 -2.72 -14.64
C LEU A 62 -6.57 -1.24 -14.70
N VAL A 63 -5.60 -0.43 -15.08
CA VAL A 63 -5.70 1.03 -15.19
C VAL A 63 -5.19 1.44 -16.55
N ASN A 64 -5.95 2.27 -17.26
CA ASN A 64 -5.47 2.94 -18.45
C ASN A 64 -4.49 4.06 -18.02
N PRO A 65 -3.18 3.91 -18.29
CA PRO A 65 -2.17 4.88 -17.89
C PRO A 65 -2.26 6.20 -18.68
N GLN A 66 -3.04 6.24 -19.77
CA GLN A 66 -3.05 7.31 -20.77
C GLN A 66 -1.64 7.61 -21.32
N ALA A 67 -0.78 6.59 -21.31
CA ALA A 67 0.62 6.63 -21.74
C ALA A 67 1.01 5.28 -22.35
N HIS A 68 2.06 5.25 -23.16
CA HIS A 68 2.54 4.02 -23.77
C HIS A 68 3.31 3.16 -22.76
N ILE A 69 2.94 1.88 -22.63
CA ILE A 69 3.70 0.86 -21.88
C ILE A 69 4.86 0.36 -22.75
N PRO A 70 6.14 0.58 -22.38
CA PRO A 70 7.28 0.09 -23.13
C PRO A 70 7.30 -1.44 -23.24
N ALA A 71 7.81 -1.98 -24.35
CA ALA A 71 7.82 -3.43 -24.60
C ALA A 71 8.54 -4.23 -23.49
N LEU A 72 9.63 -3.71 -22.94
CA LEU A 72 10.32 -4.33 -21.80
C LEU A 72 9.42 -4.41 -20.56
N ILE A 73 8.66 -3.36 -20.27
CA ILE A 73 7.75 -3.33 -19.13
C ILE A 73 6.57 -4.28 -19.36
N ALA A 74 6.01 -4.30 -20.57
CA ALA A 74 4.96 -5.27 -20.92
C ALA A 74 5.46 -6.72 -20.80
N MET A 75 6.72 -6.99 -21.11
CA MET A 75 7.35 -8.30 -20.91
C MET A 75 7.54 -8.65 -19.43
N LEU A 76 7.88 -7.68 -18.58
CA LEU A 76 8.11 -7.90 -17.15
C LEU A 76 6.80 -8.11 -16.37
N THR A 77 5.80 -7.27 -16.66
CA THR A 77 4.52 -7.22 -15.93
C THR A 77 3.44 -8.10 -16.56
N GLY A 78 3.60 -8.48 -17.84
CA GLY A 78 2.57 -9.15 -18.62
C GLY A 78 1.43 -8.23 -19.09
N ILE A 79 1.43 -6.95 -18.72
CA ILE A 79 0.37 -6.00 -19.07
C ILE A 79 0.70 -5.29 -20.38
N THR A 80 -0.20 -5.40 -21.35
CA THR A 80 -0.02 -4.79 -22.68
C THR A 80 -0.86 -3.51 -22.85
N ASN A 81 -0.43 -2.65 -23.77
CA ASN A 81 -1.21 -1.46 -24.17
C ASN A 81 -2.65 -1.79 -24.58
N GLN A 82 -2.88 -2.97 -25.18
CA GLN A 82 -4.21 -3.40 -25.60
C GLN A 82 -5.11 -3.76 -24.40
N MET A 83 -4.56 -4.40 -23.37
CA MET A 83 -5.32 -4.78 -22.17
C MET A 83 -5.86 -3.56 -21.42
N VAL A 84 -5.06 -2.50 -21.34
CA VAL A 84 -5.41 -1.29 -20.59
C VAL A 84 -6.18 -0.26 -21.40
N ALA A 85 -6.30 -0.42 -22.73
CA ALA A 85 -6.88 0.61 -23.60
C ALA A 85 -8.33 0.98 -23.24
N GLN A 86 -9.10 0.02 -22.74
CA GLN A 86 -10.51 0.21 -22.33
C GLN A 86 -10.70 0.17 -20.81
N SER A 87 -9.62 0.06 -20.04
CA SER A 87 -9.66 0.09 -18.58
C SER A 87 -9.99 1.49 -18.07
N PRO A 88 -10.54 1.62 -16.84
CA PRO A 88 -10.73 2.92 -16.21
C PRO A 88 -9.40 3.65 -16.06
N ILE A 89 -9.43 4.97 -16.13
CA ILE A 89 -8.22 5.78 -15.95
C ILE A 89 -7.94 6.01 -14.46
N LEU A 90 -6.69 6.36 -14.12
CA LEU A 90 -6.24 6.46 -12.72
C LEU A 90 -7.14 7.35 -11.84
N ARG A 91 -7.64 8.49 -12.37
CA ARG A 91 -8.53 9.39 -11.63
C ARG A 91 -9.84 8.74 -11.16
N GLU A 92 -10.30 7.69 -11.86
CA GLU A 92 -11.54 6.97 -11.58
C GLU A 92 -11.31 5.84 -10.56
N VAL A 93 -10.11 5.23 -10.59
CA VAL A 93 -9.74 4.10 -9.74
C VAL A 93 -9.23 4.55 -8.37
N LEU A 94 -8.41 5.61 -8.34
CA LEU A 94 -7.69 6.04 -7.14
C LEU A 94 -8.61 6.29 -5.92
N PRO A 95 -9.77 6.99 -6.03
CA PRO A 95 -10.64 7.18 -4.88
C PRO A 95 -11.17 5.87 -4.30
N GLY A 96 -11.47 4.89 -5.16
CA GLY A 96 -11.93 3.56 -4.74
C GLY A 96 -10.85 2.80 -3.99
N PHE A 97 -9.60 2.86 -4.46
CA PHE A 97 -8.47 2.27 -3.75
C PHE A 97 -8.22 2.93 -2.39
N LEU A 98 -8.25 4.27 -2.32
CA LEU A 98 -8.04 5.00 -1.07
C LEU A 98 -9.12 4.68 -0.03
N GLU A 99 -10.37 4.50 -0.48
CA GLU A 99 -11.46 4.04 0.39
C GLU A 99 -11.25 2.59 0.83
N PHE A 100 -10.87 1.70 -0.09
CA PHE A 100 -10.55 0.32 0.22
C PHE A 100 -9.40 0.24 1.25
N ALA A 101 -8.38 1.07 1.15
CA ALA A 101 -7.22 1.09 2.05
C ALA A 101 -7.45 1.91 3.34
N ARG A 102 -8.61 2.53 3.53
CA ARG A 102 -8.91 3.38 4.69
C ARG A 102 -8.73 2.60 6.00
N ASP A 103 -8.16 3.27 7.00
CA ASP A 103 -7.90 2.76 8.35
C ASP A 103 -7.06 1.47 8.40
N CYS A 104 -6.28 1.20 7.34
CA CYS A 104 -5.37 0.07 7.26
C CYS A 104 -3.90 0.50 7.45
N VAL A 105 -3.08 -0.41 7.94
CA VAL A 105 -1.63 -0.35 7.74
C VAL A 105 -1.34 -0.83 6.33
N LEU A 106 -0.65 -0.03 5.52
CA LEU A 106 -0.24 -0.45 4.18
C LEU A 106 0.97 -1.37 4.27
N VAL A 107 0.97 -2.44 3.49
CA VAL A 107 2.08 -3.39 3.39
C VAL A 107 2.44 -3.54 1.93
N ALA A 108 3.73 -3.45 1.60
CA ALA A 108 4.24 -3.71 0.26
C ALA A 108 5.67 -4.28 0.33
N HIS A 109 6.16 -4.84 -0.77
CA HIS A 109 7.54 -5.32 -0.88
C HIS A 109 8.37 -4.26 -1.60
N ASN A 110 9.39 -3.71 -0.91
CA ASN A 110 10.08 -2.48 -1.34
C ASN A 110 9.09 -1.30 -1.40
N ALA A 111 8.36 -1.10 -0.30
CA ALA A 111 7.20 -0.20 -0.22
C ALA A 111 7.46 1.24 -0.67
N ARG A 112 8.71 1.71 -0.69
CA ARG A 112 9.07 3.01 -1.27
C ARG A 112 8.57 3.15 -2.71
N PHE A 113 8.54 2.06 -3.48
CA PHE A 113 8.05 2.05 -4.85
C PHE A 113 6.55 2.32 -4.90
N ASP A 114 5.72 1.43 -4.36
CA ASP A 114 4.25 1.52 -4.43
C ASP A 114 3.72 2.79 -3.77
N ILE A 115 4.19 3.09 -2.56
CA ILE A 115 3.78 4.28 -1.82
C ILE A 115 4.21 5.55 -2.55
N GLY A 116 5.35 5.53 -3.26
CA GLY A 116 5.78 6.62 -4.11
C GLY A 116 4.80 6.91 -5.26
N PHE A 117 4.34 5.85 -5.94
CA PHE A 117 3.33 5.97 -6.99
C PHE A 117 1.98 6.45 -6.44
N LEU A 118 1.51 5.90 -5.32
CA LEU A 118 0.24 6.31 -4.70
C LEU A 118 0.25 7.78 -4.27
N LYS A 119 1.34 8.25 -3.64
CA LYS A 119 1.49 9.66 -3.25
C LYS A 119 1.45 10.59 -4.44
N ARG A 120 2.18 10.26 -5.50
CA ARG A 120 2.21 11.05 -6.74
C ARG A 120 0.86 11.05 -7.45
N ALA A 121 0.17 9.91 -7.49
CA ALA A 121 -1.19 9.81 -8.02
C ALA A 121 -2.16 10.71 -7.23
N CYS A 122 -2.06 10.73 -5.90
CA CYS A 122 -2.85 11.62 -5.05
C CYS A 122 -2.59 13.10 -5.37
N GLU A 123 -1.32 13.50 -5.44
CA GLU A 123 -0.93 14.87 -5.79
C GLU A 123 -1.45 15.28 -7.18
N GLN A 124 -1.26 14.45 -8.19
CA GLN A 124 -1.69 14.71 -9.58
C GLN A 124 -3.22 14.83 -9.73
N HIS A 125 -3.98 14.13 -8.89
CA HIS A 125 -5.44 14.10 -8.95
C HIS A 125 -6.14 14.89 -7.83
N GLY A 126 -5.39 15.71 -7.09
CA GLY A 126 -5.93 16.57 -6.02
C GLY A 126 -6.55 15.79 -4.86
N GLN A 127 -6.10 14.57 -4.60
CA GLN A 127 -6.52 13.75 -3.46
C GLN A 127 -5.55 13.98 -2.29
N ALA A 128 -6.08 14.06 -1.07
CA ALA A 128 -5.24 14.12 0.12
C ALA A 128 -4.61 12.75 0.38
N TRP A 129 -3.28 12.70 0.56
CA TRP A 129 -2.60 11.48 0.98
C TRP A 129 -2.92 11.21 2.47
N PRO A 130 -3.51 10.04 2.83
CA PRO A 130 -3.96 9.77 4.19
C PRO A 130 -2.82 9.50 5.19
N ALA A 131 -1.56 9.43 4.73
CA ALA A 131 -0.39 9.16 5.57
C ALA A 131 -0.53 7.95 6.52
N PRO A 132 -0.92 6.76 6.00
CA PRO A 132 -1.05 5.57 6.83
C PRO A 132 0.33 5.11 7.34
N ALA A 133 0.32 4.28 8.38
CA ALA A 133 1.49 3.48 8.72
C ALA A 133 1.81 2.53 7.54
N VAL A 134 3.10 2.33 7.28
CA VAL A 134 3.60 1.50 6.18
C VAL A 134 4.59 0.48 6.72
N ILE A 135 4.41 -0.77 6.33
CA ILE A 135 5.38 -1.85 6.55
C ILE A 135 6.01 -2.19 5.20
N ASP A 136 7.34 -2.16 5.16
CA ASP A 136 8.12 -2.68 4.04
C ASP A 136 8.57 -4.09 4.36
N THR A 137 8.09 -5.06 3.59
CA THR A 137 8.44 -6.48 3.79
C THR A 137 9.89 -6.80 3.44
N VAL A 138 10.61 -5.92 2.73
CA VAL A 138 12.06 -6.06 2.50
C VAL A 138 12.86 -5.81 3.79
N ALA A 139 12.31 -5.02 4.71
CA ALA A 139 12.96 -4.66 5.96
C ALA A 139 12.68 -5.66 7.11
N LEU A 140 11.87 -6.69 6.86
CA LEU A 140 11.52 -7.75 7.83
C LEU A 140 12.49 -8.94 7.71
#